data_AF-A0A7S2EF78-F1
#
_entry.id   AF-A0A7S2EF78-F1
#
_cell.length_a   1.000
_cell.length_b   1.000
_cell.length_c   1.000
_cell.angle_alpha   90.00
_cell.angle_beta   90.00
_cell.angle_gamma   90.00
#
_symmetry.space_group_name_H-M   'P 1'
#
loop_
_entity.id
_entity.type
_entity.pdbx_description
1 polymer ?
#
loop_
_entity_poly.entity_id
_entity_poly.type
_entity_poly.pdbx_seq_one_letter_code
_entity_poly.pdbx_strand_id
1 'polypeptide(L)'
;IGDGESTPGEGAAATAKAEAKAWEENYVKIPELAGDFSLNAANALTALEYLDAGLSRITASYDLSASAITEMAALMGPRGARRLEAVVHAHLPIFHTEHCVFARFLSGGDSYLDCGHACTRHGVHLRDEAGNDNLVLADMGCRNTVFSAKAQSGVHSLGEWGRA
;
A
#
# COMPACT_ATOMS: atom_id res chain seq x y z
N ILE A 1 27.36 61.33 -29.51
CA ILE A 1 26.83 60.86 -28.20
C ILE A 1 26.23 59.51 -28.51
N GLY A 2 26.89 58.45 -28.03
CA GLY A 2 26.62 57.08 -28.48
C GLY A 2 25.45 56.49 -27.71
N ASP A 3 24.42 56.09 -28.44
CA ASP A 3 23.30 55.35 -27.90
C ASP A 3 23.65 53.87 -27.97
N GLY A 4 24.11 53.33 -26.84
CA GLY A 4 24.31 51.90 -26.65
C GLY A 4 22.97 51.20 -26.52
N GLU A 5 22.56 50.49 -27.56
CA GLU A 5 21.48 49.50 -27.47
C GLU A 5 21.91 48.36 -26.54
N SER A 6 21.36 48.35 -25.33
CA SER A 6 21.44 47.20 -24.44
C SER A 6 20.56 46.08 -25.02
N THR A 7 21.17 44.97 -25.42
CA THR A 7 20.46 43.79 -25.92
C THR A 7 19.47 43.23 -24.90
N PRO A 8 18.17 43.09 -25.24
CA PRO A 8 17.15 42.54 -24.35
C PRO A 8 17.27 41.02 -24.29
N GLY A 9 18.16 40.50 -23.43
CA GLY A 9 18.35 39.05 -23.31
C GLY A 9 19.11 38.58 -22.08
N GLU A 10 20.06 39.38 -21.57
CA GLU A 10 20.92 38.95 -20.45
C GLU A 10 20.19 38.93 -19.10
N GLY A 11 19.23 39.84 -18.88
CA GLY A 11 18.46 39.92 -17.63
C GLY A 11 17.48 38.76 -17.42
N ALA A 12 16.80 38.31 -18.48
CA ALA A 12 15.80 37.24 -18.40
C ALA A 12 16.43 35.85 -18.17
N ALA A 13 17.62 35.60 -18.72
CA ALA A 13 18.36 34.36 -18.50
C ALA A 13 18.96 34.29 -17.08
N ALA A 14 19.34 35.44 -16.51
CA ALA A 14 19.84 35.53 -15.14
C ALA A 14 18.72 35.31 -14.10
N THR A 15 17.52 35.84 -14.33
CA THR A 15 16.35 35.60 -13.48
C THR A 15 15.89 34.15 -13.53
N ALA A 16 15.85 33.52 -14.71
CA ALA A 16 15.49 32.10 -14.85
C ALA A 16 16.50 31.17 -14.13
N LYS A 17 17.81 31.50 -14.18
CA LYS A 17 18.84 30.76 -13.43
C LYS A 17 18.71 30.96 -11.91
N ALA A 18 18.37 32.17 -11.46
CA ALA A 18 18.17 32.45 -10.04
C ALA A 18 16.90 31.76 -9.50
N GLU A 19 15.83 31.71 -10.29
CA GLU A 19 14.61 30.97 -9.96
C GLU A 19 14.87 29.47 -9.94
N ALA A 20 15.54 28.89 -10.95
CA ALA A 20 15.91 27.47 -10.96
C ALA A 20 16.77 27.08 -9.75
N LYS A 21 17.73 27.93 -9.38
CA LYS A 21 18.57 27.77 -8.19
C LYS A 21 17.75 27.84 -6.89
N ALA A 22 16.76 28.73 -6.81
CA ALA A 22 15.83 28.81 -5.67
C ALA A 22 14.89 27.60 -5.59
N TRP A 23 14.50 27.00 -6.72
CA TRP A 23 13.76 25.74 -6.76
C TRP A 23 14.63 24.54 -6.34
N GLU A 24 15.90 24.50 -6.75
CA GLU A 24 16.88 23.49 -6.32
C GLU A 24 17.19 23.61 -4.81
N GLU A 25 17.31 24.82 -4.27
CA GLU A 25 17.58 25.10 -2.86
C GLU A 25 16.40 24.76 -1.93
N ASN A 26 15.18 24.61 -2.47
CA ASN A 26 13.96 24.23 -1.73
C ASN A 26 13.48 22.80 -2.03
N TYR A 27 14.30 21.96 -2.67
CA TYR A 27 13.89 20.59 -2.99
C TYR A 27 13.84 19.70 -1.74
N VAL A 28 12.64 19.24 -1.39
CA VAL A 28 12.48 18.17 -0.40
C VAL A 28 12.96 16.87 -1.03
N LYS A 29 14.07 16.33 -0.53
CA LYS A 29 14.55 15.01 -0.94
C LYS A 29 13.50 13.96 -0.55
N ILE A 30 12.74 13.49 -1.55
CA ILE A 30 11.79 12.38 -1.36
C ILE A 30 12.60 11.11 -1.09
N PRO A 31 12.32 10.38 0.00
CA PRO A 31 12.97 9.10 0.26
C PRO A 31 12.57 8.07 -0.81
N GLU A 32 13.22 6.92 -0.77
CA GLU A 32 12.80 5.78 -1.56
C GLU A 32 11.34 5.41 -1.20
N LEU A 33 10.49 5.27 -2.22
CA LEU A 33 9.08 4.92 -2.06
C LEU A 33 8.86 3.47 -2.49
N ALA A 34 8.40 2.63 -1.55
CA ALA A 34 7.94 1.28 -1.83
C ALA A 34 6.41 1.26 -1.79
N GLY A 35 5.78 0.67 -2.82
CA GLY A 35 4.35 0.43 -2.85
C GLY A 35 3.99 -0.85 -2.13
N ASP A 36 3.14 -0.78 -1.13
CA ASP A 36 2.66 -1.97 -0.42
C ASP A 36 1.53 -2.68 -1.19
N PHE A 37 1.06 -3.80 -0.65
CA PHE A 37 0.01 -4.63 -1.25
C PHE A 37 -1.31 -3.87 -1.46
N SER A 38 -1.55 -2.77 -0.73
CA SER A 38 -2.81 -2.02 -0.76
C SER A 38 -3.00 -1.21 -2.03
N LEU A 39 -1.92 -0.97 -2.80
CA LEU A 39 -1.99 -0.38 -4.14
C LEU A 39 -2.63 -1.32 -5.19
N ASN A 40 -2.91 -2.56 -4.81
CA ASN A 40 -3.61 -3.57 -5.60
C ASN A 40 -2.96 -3.82 -6.97
N ALA A 41 -1.63 -3.96 -7.00
CA ALA A 41 -0.90 -4.35 -8.19
C ALA A 41 -1.16 -5.83 -8.53
N ALA A 42 -2.24 -6.07 -9.29
CA ALA A 42 -2.74 -7.41 -9.64
C ALA A 42 -2.35 -7.87 -11.06
N ASN A 43 -1.49 -7.14 -11.77
CA ASN A 43 -0.96 -7.55 -13.09
C ASN A 43 0.31 -6.78 -13.43
N ALA A 44 1.06 -7.26 -14.43
CA ALA A 44 2.34 -6.70 -14.83
C ALA A 44 2.25 -5.25 -15.32
N LEU A 45 1.18 -4.87 -16.05
CA LEU A 45 1.02 -3.51 -16.56
C LEU A 45 0.86 -2.50 -15.42
N THR A 46 -0.03 -2.80 -14.46
CA THR A 46 -0.25 -1.95 -13.28
C THR A 46 1.01 -1.82 -12.44
N ALA A 47 1.76 -2.90 -12.23
CA ALA A 47 3.02 -2.83 -11.47
C ALA A 47 4.09 -2.00 -12.17
N LEU A 48 4.25 -2.15 -13.49
CA LEU A 48 5.19 -1.34 -14.26
C LEU A 48 4.80 0.13 -14.24
N GLU A 49 3.51 0.45 -14.35
CA GLU A 49 3.00 1.83 -14.26
C GLU A 49 3.38 2.49 -12.93
N TYR A 50 3.18 1.80 -11.80
CA TYR A 50 3.60 2.32 -10.49
C TYR A 50 5.12 2.50 -10.37
N LEU A 51 5.88 1.56 -10.92
CA LEU A 51 7.34 1.63 -10.92
C LEU A 51 7.86 2.79 -11.79
N ASP A 52 7.20 3.06 -12.92
CA ASP A 52 7.53 4.16 -13.83
C ASP A 52 7.07 5.51 -13.26
N ALA A 53 6.02 5.51 -12.43
CA ALA A 53 5.58 6.68 -11.65
C ALA A 53 6.51 7.05 -10.48
N GLY A 54 7.57 6.28 -10.24
CA GLY A 54 8.64 6.63 -9.29
C GLY A 54 8.77 5.73 -8.07
N LEU A 55 8.02 4.64 -7.97
CA LEU A 55 8.25 3.64 -6.93
C LEU A 55 9.52 2.83 -7.19
N SER A 56 10.29 2.56 -6.14
CA SER A 56 11.47 1.71 -6.22
C SER A 56 11.13 0.23 -6.24
N ARG A 57 10.07 -0.16 -5.53
CA ARG A 57 9.53 -1.52 -5.39
C ARG A 57 8.02 -1.48 -5.28
N ILE A 58 7.38 -2.58 -5.65
CA ILE A 58 5.93 -2.77 -5.57
C ILE A 58 5.63 -4.16 -5.03
N THR A 59 4.73 -4.25 -4.05
CA THR A 59 4.25 -5.52 -3.52
C THR A 59 3.05 -6.01 -4.34
N ALA A 60 3.07 -7.29 -4.70
CA ALA A 60 1.95 -7.94 -5.39
C ALA A 60 0.65 -7.88 -4.55
N SER A 61 -0.49 -7.77 -5.22
CA SER A 61 -1.80 -7.82 -4.57
C SER A 61 -2.05 -9.16 -3.86
N TYR A 62 -2.79 -9.12 -2.74
CA TYR A 62 -3.31 -10.33 -2.09
C TYR A 62 -4.33 -11.10 -2.92
N ASP A 63 -4.86 -10.51 -3.98
CA ASP A 63 -5.78 -11.18 -4.91
C ASP A 63 -5.07 -12.19 -5.82
N LEU A 64 -3.73 -12.13 -5.88
CA LEU A 64 -2.94 -13.01 -6.75
C LEU A 64 -2.60 -14.34 -6.08
N SER A 65 -2.81 -15.42 -6.84
CA SER A 65 -2.25 -16.73 -6.50
C SER A 65 -0.74 -16.74 -6.72
N ALA A 66 -0.05 -17.70 -6.11
CA ALA A 66 1.40 -17.80 -6.26
C ALA A 66 1.86 -17.97 -7.72
N SER A 67 1.10 -18.70 -8.54
CA SER A 67 1.38 -18.86 -9.97
C SER A 67 1.19 -17.57 -10.74
N ALA A 68 0.17 -16.77 -10.39
CA ALA A 68 -0.08 -15.48 -11.01
C ALA A 68 1.02 -14.46 -10.67
N ILE A 69 1.58 -14.52 -9.45
CA ILE A 69 2.76 -13.74 -9.07
C ILE A 69 3.97 -14.14 -9.94
N THR A 70 4.21 -15.44 -10.15
CA THR A 70 5.29 -15.91 -11.03
C THR A 70 5.12 -15.43 -12.47
N GLU A 71 3.90 -15.54 -13.02
CA GLU A 71 3.59 -15.07 -14.38
C GLU A 71 3.79 -13.56 -14.51
N MET A 72 3.32 -12.79 -13.53
CA MET A 72 3.50 -11.35 -13.46
C MET A 72 4.99 -10.97 -13.43
N ALA A 73 5.80 -11.64 -12.60
CA ALA A 73 7.24 -11.42 -12.55
C ALA A 73 7.91 -11.66 -13.91
N ALA A 74 7.55 -12.75 -14.60
CA ALA A 74 8.06 -13.08 -15.92
C ALA A 74 7.69 -12.01 -16.97
N LEU A 75 6.44 -11.54 -16.97
CA LEU A 75 5.95 -10.50 -17.88
C LEU A 75 6.59 -9.14 -17.63
N MET A 76 6.94 -8.83 -16.38
CA MET A 76 7.67 -7.60 -16.01
C MET A 76 9.16 -7.63 -16.42
N GLY A 77 9.68 -8.81 -16.78
CA GLY A 77 11.08 -9.05 -17.14
C GLY A 77 12.06 -8.88 -15.96
N PRO A 78 13.36 -9.17 -16.16
CA PRO A 78 14.32 -9.30 -15.05
C PRO A 78 14.50 -8.03 -14.20
N ARG A 79 14.31 -6.84 -14.81
CA ARG A 79 14.39 -5.56 -14.08
C ARG A 79 13.14 -5.29 -13.25
N GLY A 80 11.97 -5.66 -13.75
CA GLY A 80 10.72 -5.52 -13.02
C GLY A 80 10.58 -6.57 -11.92
N ALA A 81 10.93 -7.82 -12.20
CA ALA A 81 10.92 -8.92 -11.21
C ALA A 81 11.75 -8.60 -9.96
N ARG A 82 12.95 -8.02 -10.11
CA ARG A 82 13.78 -7.57 -8.97
C ARG A 82 13.17 -6.45 -8.11
N ARG A 83 12.13 -5.80 -8.62
CA ARG A 83 11.39 -4.72 -7.92
C ARG A 83 10.01 -5.18 -7.45
N LEU A 84 9.65 -6.45 -7.68
CA LEU A 84 8.41 -7.04 -7.22
C LEU A 84 8.64 -7.71 -5.87
N GLU A 85 7.81 -7.38 -4.89
CA GLU A 85 7.78 -8.01 -3.57
C GLU A 85 6.54 -8.90 -3.44
N ALA A 86 6.67 -10.02 -2.73
CA ALA A 86 5.56 -10.93 -2.45
C ALA A 86 5.43 -11.14 -0.95
N VAL A 87 4.20 -11.06 -0.43
CA VAL A 87 3.93 -11.37 0.97
C VAL A 87 3.86 -12.89 1.13
N VAL A 88 4.79 -13.45 1.90
CA VAL A 88 4.94 -14.90 2.04
C VAL A 88 3.96 -15.48 3.06
N HIS A 89 3.55 -14.72 4.08
CA HIS A 89 2.69 -15.22 5.15
C HIS A 89 1.80 -14.12 5.72
N ALA A 90 0.48 -14.30 5.69
CA ALA A 90 -0.47 -13.31 6.19
C ALA A 90 -1.80 -13.94 6.62
N HIS A 91 -2.43 -13.37 7.65
CA HIS A 91 -3.84 -13.60 7.94
C HIS A 91 -4.67 -12.60 7.14
N LEU A 92 -5.38 -13.06 6.11
CA LEU A 92 -6.15 -12.17 5.26
C LEU A 92 -7.50 -11.80 5.90
N PRO A 93 -8.00 -10.58 5.67
CA PRO A 93 -9.37 -10.23 5.99
C PRO A 93 -10.32 -11.10 5.16
N ILE A 94 -11.31 -11.70 5.82
CA ILE A 94 -12.36 -12.50 5.16
C ILE A 94 -13.65 -11.71 4.97
N PHE A 95 -13.93 -10.74 5.85
CA PHE A 95 -15.12 -9.91 5.77
C PHE A 95 -14.91 -8.55 6.43
N HIS A 96 -15.53 -7.51 5.85
CA HIS A 96 -15.66 -6.18 6.44
C HIS A 96 -17.14 -5.88 6.65
N THR A 97 -17.48 -5.31 7.80
CA THR A 97 -18.87 -4.98 8.16
C THR A 97 -18.98 -3.63 8.85
N GLU A 98 -20.04 -2.89 8.53
CA GLU A 98 -20.42 -1.67 9.24
C GLU A 98 -21.11 -1.97 10.59
N HIS A 99 -21.44 -3.23 10.88
CA HIS A 99 -22.04 -3.62 12.15
C HIS A 99 -20.97 -3.98 13.19
N CYS A 100 -20.85 -3.15 14.23
CA CYS A 100 -19.86 -3.34 15.30
C CYS A 100 -20.32 -4.35 16.36
N VAL A 101 -19.75 -5.55 16.35
CA VAL A 101 -20.06 -6.57 17.36
C VAL A 101 -19.62 -6.15 18.77
N PHE A 102 -18.57 -5.33 18.88
CA PHE A 102 -18.11 -4.80 20.16
C PHE A 102 -19.13 -3.84 20.77
N ALA A 103 -19.59 -2.85 20.00
CA ALA A 103 -20.59 -1.90 20.48
C ALA A 103 -21.88 -2.65 20.85
N ARG A 104 -22.35 -3.51 19.95
CA ARG A 104 -23.62 -4.22 20.09
C ARG A 104 -23.69 -5.17 21.29
N PHE A 105 -22.62 -5.90 21.59
CA PHE A 105 -22.65 -6.97 22.60
C PHE A 105 -21.85 -6.67 23.86
N LEU A 106 -20.90 -5.74 23.82
CA LEU A 106 -19.97 -5.45 24.92
C LEU A 106 -20.06 -4.00 25.43
N SER A 107 -21.06 -3.24 24.97
CA SER A 107 -21.29 -1.87 25.44
C SER A 107 -22.78 -1.58 25.61
N GLY A 108 -23.09 -0.42 26.19
CA GLY A 108 -24.46 0.12 26.25
C GLY A 108 -24.83 1.02 25.06
N GLY A 109 -23.89 1.30 24.15
CA GLY A 109 -24.10 2.11 22.95
C GLY A 109 -24.12 1.26 21.68
N ASP A 110 -24.34 1.90 20.53
CA ASP A 110 -24.42 1.22 19.23
C ASP A 110 -23.50 1.80 18.15
N SER A 111 -22.71 2.83 18.50
CA SER A 111 -21.83 3.54 17.58
C SER A 111 -20.48 3.90 18.20
N TYR A 112 -19.55 4.43 17.39
CA TYR A 112 -18.28 4.94 17.89
C TYR A 112 -18.44 6.15 18.84
N LEU A 113 -19.61 6.81 18.85
CA LEU A 113 -19.88 8.00 19.67
C LEU A 113 -20.17 7.65 21.13
N ASP A 114 -20.72 6.45 21.39
CA ASP A 114 -21.33 6.09 22.68
C ASP A 114 -20.97 4.69 23.19
N CYS A 115 -20.28 3.86 22.39
CA CYS A 115 -19.87 2.51 22.83
C CYS A 115 -18.72 2.50 23.85
N GLY A 116 -18.13 3.65 24.17
CA GLY A 116 -16.99 3.77 25.09
C GLY A 116 -15.74 3.00 24.62
N HIS A 117 -15.63 2.77 23.30
CA HIS A 117 -14.53 2.06 22.63
C HIS A 117 -14.23 0.69 23.24
N ALA A 118 -15.26 -0.14 23.45
CA ALA A 118 -15.14 -1.49 24.02
C ALA A 118 -14.08 -2.35 23.29
N CYS A 119 -13.91 -2.18 21.98
CA CYS A 119 -12.89 -2.86 21.17
C CYS A 119 -11.44 -2.67 21.66
N THR A 120 -11.14 -1.59 22.41
CA THR A 120 -9.78 -1.33 22.92
C THR A 120 -9.41 -2.18 24.14
N ARG A 121 -10.39 -2.80 24.79
CA ARG A 121 -10.22 -3.55 26.05
C ARG A 121 -10.59 -5.03 25.93
N HIS A 122 -11.15 -5.45 24.80
CA HIS A 122 -11.65 -6.80 24.59
C HIS A 122 -11.08 -7.42 23.31
N GLY A 123 -10.57 -8.65 23.40
CA GLY A 123 -10.31 -9.48 22.23
C GLY A 123 -11.55 -10.29 21.88
N VAL A 124 -12.03 -10.16 20.64
CA VAL A 124 -13.22 -10.87 20.14
C VAL A 124 -12.85 -11.72 18.94
N HIS A 125 -13.40 -12.92 18.89
CA HIS A 125 -13.30 -13.82 17.75
C HIS A 125 -14.70 -14.27 17.33
N LEU A 126 -14.90 -14.46 16.02
CA LEU A 126 -16.09 -15.10 15.46
C LEU A 126 -15.75 -16.53 15.08
N ARG A 127 -16.49 -17.47 15.67
CA ARG A 127 -16.35 -18.89 15.35
C ARG A 127 -17.11 -19.23 14.08
N ASP A 128 -16.44 -19.82 13.11
CA ASP A 128 -17.08 -20.32 11.88
C ASP A 128 -17.71 -21.72 12.07
N GLU A 129 -18.39 -22.21 11.02
CA GLU A 129 -19.04 -23.53 11.02
C GLU A 129 -18.05 -24.70 11.17
N ALA A 130 -16.79 -24.50 10.78
CA ALA A 130 -15.72 -25.46 10.95
C ALA A 130 -15.08 -25.39 12.36
N GLY A 131 -15.52 -24.46 13.20
CA GLY A 131 -15.07 -24.27 14.57
C GLY A 131 -13.83 -23.40 14.72
N ASN A 132 -13.34 -22.72 13.67
CA ASN A 132 -12.18 -21.86 13.78
C ASN A 132 -12.54 -20.49 14.36
N ASP A 133 -11.68 -19.95 15.22
CA ASP A 133 -11.86 -18.64 15.84
C ASP A 133 -11.18 -17.55 15.01
N ASN A 134 -11.98 -16.80 14.26
CA ASN A 134 -11.53 -15.73 13.37
C ASN A 134 -11.46 -14.41 14.12
N LEU A 135 -10.29 -13.77 14.16
CA LEU A 135 -10.07 -12.53 14.90
C LEU A 135 -10.93 -11.40 14.35
N VAL A 136 -11.60 -10.65 15.22
CA VAL A 136 -12.30 -9.42 14.84
C VAL A 136 -11.52 -8.23 15.36
N LEU A 137 -11.22 -7.27 14.48
CA LEU A 137 -10.72 -5.96 14.85
C LEU A 137 -11.73 -4.88 14.44
N ALA A 138 -11.80 -3.81 15.21
CA ALA A 138 -12.62 -2.64 14.87
C ALA A 138 -11.71 -1.45 14.51
N ASP A 139 -12.10 -0.69 13.48
CA ASP A 139 -11.48 0.60 13.20
C ASP A 139 -12.10 1.73 14.05
N MET A 140 -11.61 2.96 13.85
CA MET A 140 -12.09 4.15 14.57
C MET A 140 -13.58 4.48 14.30
N GLY A 141 -14.13 4.02 13.16
CA GLY A 141 -15.52 4.20 12.77
C GLY A 141 -16.43 3.07 13.25
N CYS A 142 -15.92 2.14 14.09
CA CYS A 142 -16.65 0.95 14.53
C CYS A 142 -17.00 -0.03 13.39
N ARG A 143 -16.28 0.02 12.27
CA ARG A 143 -16.35 -1.02 11.24
C ARG A 143 -15.52 -2.20 11.70
N ASN A 144 -16.02 -3.41 11.51
CA ASN A 144 -15.29 -4.60 11.92
C ASN A 144 -14.67 -5.28 10.71
N THR A 145 -13.42 -5.67 10.87
CA THR A 145 -12.68 -6.53 9.96
C THR A 145 -12.49 -7.88 10.64
N VAL A 146 -12.96 -8.94 10.00
CA VAL A 146 -12.75 -10.32 10.45
C VAL A 146 -11.58 -10.89 9.68
N PHE A 147 -10.57 -11.40 10.38
CA PHE A 147 -9.38 -12.01 9.81
C PHE A 147 -9.45 -13.53 9.93
N SER A 148 -9.04 -14.22 8.87
CA SER A 148 -9.04 -15.69 8.86
C SER A 148 -8.22 -16.25 10.02
N ALA A 149 -8.75 -17.24 10.72
CA ALA A 149 -8.04 -17.97 11.76
C ALA A 149 -6.77 -18.66 11.25
N LYS A 150 -6.76 -19.05 9.96
CA LYS A 150 -5.62 -19.70 9.32
C LYS A 150 -4.92 -18.72 8.39
N ALA A 151 -3.62 -18.53 8.60
CA ALA A 151 -2.80 -17.75 7.69
C ALA A 151 -2.68 -18.42 6.31
N GLN A 152 -2.67 -17.61 5.27
CA GLN A 152 -2.20 -18.02 3.95
C GLN A 152 -0.67 -17.96 3.93
N SER A 153 -0.05 -18.95 3.29
CA SER A 153 1.40 -19.07 3.23
C SER A 153 1.87 -19.46 1.83
N GLY A 154 2.71 -18.62 1.23
CA GLY A 154 3.43 -18.84 -0.02
C GLY A 154 4.82 -19.47 0.18
N VAL A 155 5.14 -19.98 1.38
CA VAL A 155 6.47 -20.54 1.68
C VAL A 155 6.91 -21.62 0.69
N HIS A 156 5.97 -22.40 0.16
CA HIS A 156 6.23 -23.45 -0.82
C HIS A 156 6.63 -22.91 -2.20
N SER A 157 6.32 -21.65 -2.49
CA SER A 157 6.62 -20.96 -3.75
C SER A 157 7.94 -20.19 -3.71
N LEU A 158 8.61 -20.08 -2.57
CA LEU A 158 9.89 -19.35 -2.46
C LEU A 158 10.95 -19.82 -3.45
N GLY A 159 11.05 -21.14 -3.67
CA GLY A 159 12.00 -21.69 -4.63
C GLY A 159 11.67 -21.29 -6.08
N GLU A 160 10.39 -21.22 -6.43
CA GLU A 160 9.92 -20.78 -7.73
C GLU A 160 10.16 -19.28 -7.93
N TRP A 161 9.73 -18.47 -6.98
CA TRP A 161 9.90 -17.01 -7.01
C TRP A 161 11.37 -16.58 -7.00
N GLY A 162 12.25 -17.30 -6.31
CA GLY A 162 13.68 -17.00 -6.31
C GLY A 162 14.38 -17.27 -7.66
N ARG A 163 13.71 -17.96 -8.61
CA ARG A 163 14.22 -18.24 -9.95
C ARG A 163 13.57 -17.40 -11.05
N ALA A 164 12.41 -16.78 -10.75
CA ALA A 164 11.68 -15.90 -11.67
C ALA A 164 12.39 -14.54 -11.80
#